data_AF-A0A372QB88-F1
#
_entry.id   AF-A0A372QB88-F1
#
_cell.length_a   1.000
_cell.length_b   1.000
_cell.length_c   1.000
_cell.angle_alpha   90.00
_cell.angle_beta   90.00
_cell.angle_gamma   90.00
#
_symmetry.space_group_name_H-M   'P 1'
#
loop_
_entity.id
_entity.type
_entity.pdbx_description
1 polymer ?
#
loop_
_entity_poly.entity_id
_entity_poly.type
_entity_poly.pdbx_seq_one_letter_code
_entity_poly.pdbx_strand_id
1 'polypeptide(L)'
;MFHSDYKHIIDRLPESLVKRACQRLLHHSKDPVPLESIFKKFKRIESYLRRTLEVYENSFNKKKHKTMAQKKYCALEAGQNALKHDYEEENNHWVMNELKEYREWITANKKMRYEIKDLKMQVLEAEKELASMKSNSIH
;
A
#
# COMPACT_ATOMS: atom_id res chain seq x y z
N MET A 1 -6.95 43.02 -25.17
CA MET A 1 -7.21 41.70 -25.78
C MET A 1 -6.15 41.47 -26.84
N PHE A 2 -5.66 40.24 -27.04
CA PHE A 2 -4.70 39.95 -28.11
C PHE A 2 -5.40 39.83 -29.47
N HIS A 3 -4.66 40.02 -30.57
CA HIS A 3 -5.17 39.76 -31.93
C HIS A 3 -5.69 38.31 -32.07
N SER A 4 -6.73 38.11 -32.89
CA SER A 4 -7.40 36.82 -33.09
C SER A 4 -6.48 35.74 -33.66
N ASP A 5 -5.44 36.11 -34.41
CA ASP A 5 -4.41 35.20 -34.90
C ASP A 5 -3.72 34.42 -33.76
N TYR A 6 -3.67 34.96 -32.54
CA TYR A 6 -3.08 34.30 -31.38
C TYR A 6 -4.06 33.40 -30.63
N LYS A 7 -5.33 33.35 -31.03
CA LYS A 7 -6.39 32.59 -30.37
C LYS A 7 -6.00 31.12 -30.17
N HIS A 8 -5.39 30.50 -31.19
CA HIS A 8 -4.91 29.11 -31.13
C HIS A 8 -3.85 28.83 -30.04
N ILE A 9 -3.11 29.85 -29.58
CA ILE A 9 -2.14 29.76 -28.48
C ILE A 9 -2.80 30.13 -27.16
N ILE A 10 -3.64 31.17 -27.18
CA ILE A 10 -4.31 31.71 -25.98
C ILE A 10 -5.30 30.71 -25.40
N ASP A 11 -6.07 30.03 -26.25
CA ASP A 11 -7.07 29.04 -25.83
C ASP A 11 -6.42 27.83 -25.11
N ARG A 12 -5.11 27.63 -25.27
CA ARG A 12 -4.33 26.57 -24.61
C ARG A 12 -3.66 27.01 -23.31
N LEU A 13 -3.65 28.30 -23.02
CA LEU A 13 -3.05 28.87 -21.81
C LEU A 13 -4.12 29.17 -20.76
N PRO A 14 -3.85 28.91 -19.46
CA PRO A 14 -4.73 29.36 -18.41
C PRO A 14 -4.80 30.89 -18.37
N GLU A 15 -5.98 31.41 -18.05
CA GLU A 15 -6.28 32.85 -18.12
C GLU A 15 -5.32 33.72 -17.29
N SER A 16 -4.84 33.19 -16.15
CA SER A 16 -3.86 33.86 -15.29
C SER A 16 -2.48 34.04 -15.94
N LEU A 17 -2.08 33.15 -16.86
CA LEU A 17 -0.86 33.28 -17.66
C LEU A 17 -1.05 34.26 -18.81
N VAL A 18 -2.23 34.26 -19.44
CA VAL A 18 -2.58 35.22 -20.50
C VAL A 18 -2.55 36.65 -19.97
N LYS A 19 -3.19 36.91 -18.82
CA LYS A 19 -3.19 38.23 -18.15
C LYS A 19 -1.77 38.71 -17.82
N ARG A 20 -0.94 37.80 -17.31
CA ARG A 20 0.47 38.07 -16.97
C ARG A 20 1.32 38.36 -18.21
N ALA A 21 1.09 37.64 -19.31
CA ALA A 21 1.76 37.87 -20.58
C ALA A 21 1.41 39.25 -21.15
N CYS A 22 0.12 39.64 -21.12
CA CYS A 22 -0.30 41.00 -21.52
C CYS A 22 0.45 42.07 -20.71
N GLN A 23 0.42 41.98 -19.38
CA GLN A 23 1.05 42.96 -18.49
C GLN A 23 2.56 43.06 -18.73
N ARG A 24 3.24 41.93 -18.97
CA ARG A 24 4.69 41.92 -19.24
C ARG A 24 5.06 42.55 -20.58
N LEU A 25 4.28 42.27 -21.62
CA LEU A 25 4.50 42.86 -22.95
C LEU A 25 4.26 44.37 -22.96
N LEU A 26 3.30 44.85 -22.16
CA LEU A 26 2.93 46.26 -22.06
C LEU A 26 3.86 47.09 -21.17
N HIS A 27 4.24 46.58 -20.00
CA HIS A 27 4.78 47.43 -18.93
C HIS A 27 6.14 47.01 -18.37
N HIS A 28 6.62 45.79 -18.64
CA HIS A 28 7.80 45.24 -17.95
C HIS A 28 8.88 44.66 -18.86
N SER A 29 8.73 44.74 -20.18
CA SER A 29 9.77 44.30 -21.09
C SER A 29 10.76 45.44 -21.35
N LYS A 30 12.05 45.11 -21.56
CA LYS A 30 13.10 46.10 -21.88
C LYS A 30 12.80 46.95 -23.12
N ASP A 31 11.82 46.53 -23.93
CA ASP A 31 11.33 47.21 -25.11
C ASP A 31 9.79 47.03 -25.18
N PRO A 32 9.03 47.85 -24.42
CA PRO A 32 7.58 47.69 -24.26
C PRO A 32 6.87 47.78 -25.59
N VAL A 33 5.92 46.87 -25.82
CA VAL A 33 5.18 46.83 -27.07
C VAL A 33 4.06 47.88 -27.01
N PRO A 34 4.00 48.83 -27.96
CA PRO A 34 2.90 49.80 -28.03
C PRO A 34 1.55 49.08 -28.05
N LEU A 35 0.54 49.67 -27.42
CA LEU A 35 -0.76 49.04 -27.25
C LEU A 35 -1.38 48.63 -28.60
N GLU A 36 -1.21 49.46 -29.64
CA GLU A 36 -1.68 49.20 -31.00
C GLU A 36 -1.02 47.97 -31.64
N SER A 37 0.23 47.68 -31.25
CA SER A 37 1.01 46.55 -31.76
C SER A 37 0.58 45.21 -31.16
N ILE A 38 -0.10 45.20 -30.02
CA ILE A 38 -0.68 43.98 -29.43
C ILE A 38 -1.93 43.51 -30.19
N PHE A 39 -2.60 44.46 -30.83
CA PHE A 39 -3.71 44.21 -31.74
C PHE A 39 -3.25 43.99 -33.19
N LYS A 40 -1.95 44.07 -33.48
CA LYS A 40 -1.39 43.76 -34.80
C LYS A 40 -0.54 42.51 -34.74
N LYS A 41 -0.38 41.86 -35.90
CA LYS A 41 0.41 40.63 -36.02
C LYS A 41 1.90 40.93 -35.96
N PHE A 42 2.49 40.71 -34.79
CA PHE A 42 3.93 40.79 -34.59
C PHE A 42 4.52 39.41 -34.25
N LYS A 43 5.56 39.00 -35.00
CA LYS A 43 6.31 37.77 -34.74
C LYS A 43 6.87 37.72 -33.32
N ARG A 44 7.30 38.86 -32.77
CA ARG A 44 7.85 38.95 -31.40
C ARG A 44 6.83 38.54 -30.32
N ILE A 45 5.57 38.96 -30.48
CA ILE A 45 4.47 38.61 -29.58
C ILE A 45 4.14 37.13 -29.72
N GLU A 46 4.10 36.62 -30.96
CA GLU A 46 3.86 35.21 -31.22
C GLU A 46 4.92 34.31 -30.58
N SER A 47 6.20 34.61 -30.79
CA SER A 47 7.32 33.86 -30.22
C SER A 47 7.29 33.86 -28.68
N TYR A 48 6.92 34.99 -28.08
CA TYR A 48 6.77 35.09 -26.62
C TYR A 48 5.63 34.23 -26.08
N LEU A 49 4.47 34.26 -26.74
CA LEU A 49 3.30 33.45 -26.36
C LEU A 49 3.59 31.95 -26.55
N ARG A 50 4.24 31.56 -27.66
CA ARG A 50 4.68 30.17 -27.89
C ARG A 50 5.65 29.70 -26.81
N ARG A 51 6.64 30.52 -26.44
CA ARG A 51 7.57 30.19 -25.37
C ARG A 51 6.87 30.03 -24.01
N THR A 52 5.86 30.85 -23.76
CA THR A 52 5.06 30.78 -22.53
C THR A 52 4.22 29.49 -22.48
N LEU A 53 3.62 29.10 -23.61
CA LEU A 53 2.88 27.84 -23.75
C LEU A 53 3.80 26.63 -23.57
N GLU A 54 4.97 26.62 -24.22
CA GLU A 54 5.96 25.56 -24.10
C GLU A 54 6.39 25.32 -22.65
N VAL A 55 6.70 26.39 -21.90
CA VAL A 55 7.07 26.30 -20.49
C VAL A 55 5.92 25.73 -19.64
N TYR A 56 4.68 26.16 -19.91
CA TYR A 56 3.50 25.67 -19.21
C TYR A 56 3.27 24.18 -19.46
N GLU A 57 3.25 23.75 -20.73
CA GLU A 57 3.06 22.35 -21.13
C GLU A 57 4.16 21.45 -20.55
N ASN A 58 5.43 21.89 -20.59
CA ASN A 58 6.55 21.14 -20.00
C ASN A 58 6.42 20.97 -18.49
N SER A 59 6.00 22.01 -17.76
CA SER A 59 5.77 21.93 -16.32
C SER A 59 4.60 20.98 -15.97
N PHE A 60 3.57 20.96 -16.81
CA PHE A 60 2.39 20.12 -16.65
C PHE A 60 2.72 18.63 -16.93
N ASN A 61 3.48 18.36 -18.00
CA ASN A 61 3.92 17.02 -18.36
C ASN A 61 4.85 16.43 -17.28
N LYS A 62 5.80 17.22 -16.76
CA LYS A 62 6.67 16.79 -15.65
C LYS A 62 5.87 16.44 -14.40
N LYS A 63 4.85 17.24 -14.06
CA LYS A 63 3.95 16.97 -12.93
C LYS A 63 3.16 15.69 -13.15
N LYS A 64 2.60 15.49 -14.34
CA LYS A 64 1.86 14.27 -14.71
C LYS A 64 2.72 13.01 -14.60
N HIS A 65 3.95 13.04 -15.13
CA HIS A 65 4.88 11.90 -15.02
C HIS A 65 5.24 11.60 -13.57
N LYS A 66 5.50 12.61 -12.74
CA LYS A 66 5.78 12.42 -11.31
C LYS A 66 4.58 11.82 -10.56
N THR A 67 3.36 12.31 -10.82
CA THR A 67 2.13 11.76 -10.22
C THR A 67 1.86 10.33 -10.67
N MET A 68 2.08 10.00 -11.96
CA MET A 68 1.90 8.63 -12.45
C MET A 68 2.94 7.66 -11.88
N ALA A 69 4.20 8.09 -11.76
CA ALA A 69 5.23 7.29 -11.10
C ALA A 69 4.85 7.02 -9.64
N GLN A 70 4.49 8.06 -8.89
CA GLN A 70 4.12 7.93 -7.48
C GLN A 70 2.88 7.05 -7.27
N LYS A 71 1.84 7.19 -8.12
CA LYS A 71 0.68 6.28 -8.10
C LYS A 71 1.05 4.83 -8.40
N LYS A 72 1.96 4.60 -9.35
CA LYS A 72 2.44 3.24 -9.67
C LYS A 72 3.20 2.62 -8.49
N TYR A 73 4.07 3.39 -7.83
CA TYR A 73 4.75 2.92 -6.63
C TYR A 73 3.77 2.58 -5.51
N CYS A 74 2.81 3.46 -5.19
CA CYS A 74 1.80 3.16 -4.16
C CYS A 74 0.94 1.94 -4.51
N ALA A 75 0.57 1.76 -5.79
CA ALA A 75 -0.20 0.60 -6.22
C ALA A 75 0.61 -0.72 -6.14
N LEU A 76 1.89 -0.67 -6.50
CA LEU A 76 2.79 -1.82 -6.41
C LEU A 76 3.05 -2.21 -4.95
N GLU A 77 3.30 -1.23 -4.09
CA GLU A 77 3.50 -1.42 -2.65
C GLU A 77 2.24 -1.99 -1.98
N ALA A 78 1.05 -1.48 -2.32
CA ALA A 78 -0.21 -2.02 -1.83
C ALA A 78 -0.43 -3.49 -2.25
N GLY A 79 -0.10 -3.83 -3.50
CA GLY A 79 -0.20 -5.21 -3.98
C GLY A 79 0.79 -6.16 -3.29
N GLN A 80 2.03 -5.72 -3.05
CA GLN A 80 3.03 -6.50 -2.30
C GLN A 80 2.61 -6.70 -0.84
N ASN A 81 2.06 -5.68 -0.20
CA ASN A 81 1.59 -5.76 1.17
C ASN A 81 0.37 -6.67 1.32
N ALA A 82 -0.57 -6.66 0.37
CA ALA A 82 -1.71 -7.56 0.36
C ALA A 82 -1.26 -9.03 0.24
N LEU A 83 -0.39 -9.35 -0.72
CA LEU A 83 0.16 -10.69 -0.87
C LEU A 83 0.89 -11.16 0.40
N LYS A 84 1.70 -10.28 1.01
CA LYS A 84 2.43 -10.60 2.24
C LYS A 84 1.48 -10.89 3.41
N HIS A 85 0.38 -10.14 3.53
CA HIS A 85 -0.64 -10.36 4.54
C HIS A 85 -1.30 -11.74 4.37
N ASP A 86 -1.66 -12.12 3.14
CA ASP A 86 -2.29 -13.41 2.85
C ASP A 86 -1.38 -14.59 3.23
N TYR A 87 -0.08 -14.50 2.91
CA TYR A 87 0.90 -15.54 3.30
C TYR A 87 1.11 -15.62 4.82
N GLU A 88 1.13 -14.49 5.52
CA GLU A 88 1.28 -14.46 6.98
C GLU A 88 0.06 -15.03 7.70
N GLU A 89 -1.15 -14.79 7.18
CA GLU A 89 -2.41 -15.26 7.76
C GLU A 89 -2.57 -16.79 7.62
N GLU A 90 -2.30 -17.35 6.44
CA GLU A 90 -2.32 -18.81 6.22
C GLU A 90 -1.28 -19.53 7.09
N ASN A 91 -0.06 -18.99 7.20
CA ASN A 91 0.99 -19.57 8.03
C ASN A 91 0.60 -19.56 9.51
N ASN A 92 0.02 -18.47 10.00
CA ASN A 92 -0.46 -18.38 11.38
C ASN A 92 -1.60 -19.36 11.66
N HIS A 93 -2.53 -19.53 10.71
CA HIS A 93 -3.62 -20.50 10.83
C HIS A 93 -3.08 -21.93 10.95
N TRP A 94 -2.13 -22.29 10.09
CA TRP A 94 -1.49 -23.61 10.11
C TRP A 94 -0.79 -23.88 11.46
N VAL A 95 0.05 -22.95 11.93
CA VAL A 95 0.75 -23.06 13.21
C VAL A 95 -0.23 -23.20 14.39
N MET A 96 -1.33 -22.45 14.37
CA MET A 96 -2.33 -22.53 15.45
C MET A 96 -3.05 -23.87 15.50
N ASN A 97 -3.36 -24.46 14.35
CA ASN A 97 -4.00 -25.77 14.31
C ASN A 97 -3.06 -26.86 14.82
N GLU A 98 -1.79 -26.87 14.41
CA GLU A 98 -0.81 -27.85 14.87
C GLU A 98 -0.56 -27.74 16.39
N LEU A 99 -0.48 -26.51 16.93
CA LEU A 99 -0.36 -26.30 18.38
C LEU A 99 -1.61 -26.75 19.15
N LYS A 100 -2.80 -26.65 18.55
CA LYS A 100 -4.04 -27.15 19.15
C LYS A 100 -4.02 -28.67 19.24
N GLU A 101 -3.69 -29.36 18.16
CA GLU A 101 -3.57 -30.82 18.12
C GLU A 101 -2.56 -31.33 19.16
N TYR A 102 -1.40 -30.67 19.25
CA TYR A 102 -0.38 -31.05 20.24
C TYR A 102 -0.86 -30.86 21.69
N ARG A 103 -1.62 -29.79 21.98
CA ARG A 103 -2.22 -29.56 23.31
C ARG A 103 -3.25 -30.62 23.68
N GLU A 104 -4.09 -31.00 22.74
CA GLU A 104 -5.08 -32.07 22.92
C GLU A 104 -4.37 -33.41 23.21
N TRP A 105 -3.33 -33.73 22.44
CA TRP A 105 -2.50 -34.91 22.65
C TRP A 105 -1.84 -34.95 24.04
N ILE A 106 -1.25 -33.84 24.49
CA ILE A 106 -0.70 -33.73 25.85
C ILE A 106 -1.78 -33.99 26.90
N THR A 107 -2.96 -33.42 26.71
CA THR A 107 -4.08 -33.55 27.65
C THR A 107 -4.56 -34.99 27.76
N ALA A 108 -4.73 -35.67 26.62
CA ALA A 108 -5.08 -37.09 26.57
C ALA A 108 -4.03 -37.96 27.27
N ASN A 109 -2.75 -37.72 26.98
CA ASN A 109 -1.65 -38.45 27.63
C ASN A 109 -1.62 -38.25 29.14
N LYS A 110 -1.89 -37.04 29.62
CA LYS A 110 -1.97 -36.75 31.05
C LYS A 110 -3.10 -37.56 31.71
N LYS A 111 -4.26 -37.65 31.07
CA LYS A 111 -5.38 -38.47 31.54
C LYS A 111 -5.02 -39.95 31.61
N MET A 112 -4.46 -40.50 30.54
CA MET A 112 -4.02 -41.91 30.48
C MET A 112 -2.99 -42.23 31.56
N ARG A 113 -2.08 -41.31 31.88
CA ARG A 113 -1.12 -41.50 32.98
C ARG A 113 -1.79 -41.67 34.34
N TYR A 114 -2.88 -40.94 34.61
CA TYR A 114 -3.63 -41.10 35.85
C TYR A 114 -4.37 -42.44 35.89
N GLU A 115 -4.99 -42.86 34.78
CA GLU A 115 -5.67 -44.15 34.67
C GLU A 115 -4.69 -45.32 34.85
N ILE A 116 -3.50 -45.27 34.22
CA ILE A 116 -2.44 -46.27 34.42
C ILE A 116 -2.00 -46.31 35.88
N LYS A 117 -1.90 -45.16 36.55
CA LYS A 117 -1.54 -45.10 37.96
C LYS A 117 -2.60 -45.75 38.84
N ASP A 118 -3.87 -45.52 38.54
CA ASP A 118 -5.00 -46.10 39.27
C ASP A 118 -5.03 -47.62 39.12
N LEU A 119 -4.95 -48.13 37.89
CA LEU A 119 -4.91 -49.56 37.62
C LEU A 119 -3.74 -50.26 38.32
N LYS A 120 -2.57 -49.62 38.38
CA LYS A 120 -1.42 -50.15 39.14
C LYS A 120 -1.71 -50.28 40.63
N MET A 121 -2.46 -49.35 41.23
CA MET A 121 -2.86 -49.46 42.64
C MET A 121 -3.82 -50.63 42.85
N GLN A 122 -4.80 -50.80 41.95
CA GLN A 122 -5.76 -51.90 42.03
C GLN A 122 -5.07 -53.27 41.90
N VAL A 123 -4.14 -53.41 40.95
CA VAL A 123 -3.37 -54.66 40.78
C VAL A 123 -2.55 -54.99 42.02
N LEU A 124 -1.86 -54.00 42.60
CA LEU A 124 -1.06 -54.21 43.81
C LEU A 124 -1.92 -54.67 44.99
N GLU A 125 -3.15 -54.17 45.12
CA GLU A 125 -4.06 -54.58 46.19
C GLU A 125 -4.54 -56.02 45.98
N ALA A 126 -4.96 -56.37 44.76
CA ALA A 126 -5.34 -57.74 44.42
C ALA A 126 -4.19 -58.75 44.63
N GLU A 127 -2.94 -58.36 44.34
CA GLU A 127 -1.77 -59.18 44.61
C GLU A 127 -1.57 -59.45 46.11
N LYS A 128 -1.76 -58.43 46.96
CA LYS A 128 -1.70 -58.60 48.42
C LYS A 128 -2.81 -59.48 48.96
N GLU A 129 -4.05 -59.30 48.49
CA GLU A 129 -5.18 -60.14 48.87
C GLU A 129 -4.94 -61.60 48.48
N LEU A 130 -4.46 -61.84 47.25
CA LEU A 130 -4.11 -63.19 46.77
C LEU A 130 -3.01 -63.83 47.62
N ALA A 131 -1.98 -63.07 48.01
CA ALA A 131 -0.91 -63.55 48.89
C ALA A 131 -1.45 -63.93 50.28
N SER A 132 -2.34 -63.12 50.85
CA SER A 132 -3.02 -63.40 52.12
C SER A 132 -3.86 -64.68 52.05
N MET A 133 -4.68 -64.84 51.00
CA MET A 133 -5.49 -66.04 50.79
C MET A 133 -4.64 -67.30 50.66
N LYS A 134 -3.51 -67.25 49.93
CA LYS A 134 -2.57 -68.37 49.81
C LYS A 134 -1.96 -68.75 51.14
N SER A 135 -1.59 -67.77 51.98
CA SER A 135 -1.03 -68.04 53.32
C SER A 135 -2.05 -68.72 54.24
N ASN A 136 -3.33 -68.35 54.17
CA ASN A 136 -4.39 -68.90 55.01
C ASN A 136 -4.83 -70.32 54.58
N SER A 137 -4.56 -70.72 53.34
CA SER A 137 -4.88 -72.06 52.82
C SER A 137 -3.82 -73.12 53.10
N ILE A 138 -2.64 -72.73 53.62
CA ILE A 138 -1.50 -73.63 53.88
C ILE A 138 -1.45 -74.08 55.35
N HIS A 139 -2.34 -73.56 56.21
CA HIS A 139 -2.46 -73.96 57.62
C HIS A 139 -3.61 -74.93 57.85
#